data_AF-A0A1Q4BJL2-F1
#
_entry.id   AF-A0A1Q4BJL2-F1
#
_cell.length_a   1.000
_cell.length_b   1.000
_cell.length_c   1.000
_cell.angle_alpha   90.00
_cell.angle_beta   90.00
_cell.angle_gamma   90.00
#
_symmetry.space_group_name_H-M   'P 1'
#
loop_
_entity.id
_entity.type
_entity.pdbx_description
1 polymer ?
#
loop_
_entity_poly.entity_id
_entity_poly.type
_entity_poly.pdbx_seq_one_letter_code
_entity_poly.pdbx_strand_id
1 'polypeptide(L)'
;MNTAVNTAGKSKRGFASMSLEKRQEIARMGGLSVKPENRAFSKDKKLAVKAGRKGGSSVGPQNRAFTRDPALASAAGRKGGLARAADNE
;
A
#
# COMPACT_ATOMS: atom_id res chain seq x y z
N MET A 1 23.70 37.95 -32.15
CA MET A 1 23.95 36.50 -32.25
C MET A 1 23.58 35.86 -30.93
N ASN A 2 22.85 34.75 -31.01
CA ASN A 2 21.98 34.15 -29.98
C ASN A 2 22.69 33.66 -28.70
N THR A 3 22.14 33.95 -27.53
CA THR A 3 22.38 33.16 -26.30
C THR A 3 21.13 32.34 -26.01
N ALA A 4 21.13 31.11 -26.53
CA ALA A 4 20.06 30.15 -26.32
C ALA A 4 19.89 29.87 -24.82
N VAL A 5 18.69 30.10 -24.31
CA VAL A 5 18.27 29.73 -22.96
C VAL A 5 18.41 28.22 -22.84
N ASN A 6 19.43 27.79 -22.10
CA ASN A 6 19.77 26.40 -21.87
C ASN A 6 18.63 25.75 -21.07
N THR A 7 17.68 25.13 -21.77
CA THR A 7 16.61 24.32 -21.19
C THR A 7 17.23 23.00 -20.72
N ALA A 8 18.00 23.09 -19.63
CA ALA A 8 18.59 21.94 -18.97
C ALA A 8 17.47 21.02 -18.49
N GLY A 9 17.22 19.95 -19.25
CA GLY A 9 16.28 18.89 -18.88
C GLY A 9 16.57 18.41 -17.45
N LYS A 10 15.51 18.21 -16.66
CA LYS A 10 15.61 17.80 -15.25
C LYS A 10 16.46 16.52 -15.13
N SER A 11 17.76 16.68 -14.85
CA SER A 11 18.66 15.55 -14.61
C SER A 11 18.16 14.76 -13.38
N LYS A 12 18.14 13.42 -13.48
CA LYS A 12 17.79 12.56 -12.35
C LYS A 12 18.87 12.75 -11.27
N ARG A 13 18.50 13.34 -10.13
CA ARG A 13 19.37 13.54 -8.96
C ARG A 13 18.72 12.96 -7.71
N GLY A 14 19.52 12.65 -6.69
CA GLY A 14 19.04 12.18 -5.39
C GLY A 14 18.28 10.85 -5.47
N PHE A 15 17.05 10.80 -4.94
CA PHE A 15 16.24 9.59 -4.95
C PHE A 15 15.96 9.07 -6.37
N ALA A 16 15.74 9.97 -7.33
CA ALA A 16 15.41 9.62 -8.71
C ALA A 16 16.58 8.98 -9.50
N SER A 17 17.82 9.17 -9.05
CA SER A 17 19.01 8.53 -9.62
C SER A 17 19.35 7.18 -8.97
N MET A 18 18.68 6.80 -7.88
CA MET A 18 18.92 5.51 -7.23
C MET A 18 18.33 4.35 -8.03
N SER A 19 18.89 3.15 -7.85
CA SER A 19 18.33 1.91 -8.41
C SER A 19 16.89 1.71 -7.93
N LEU A 20 16.08 1.02 -8.73
CA LEU A 20 14.68 0.73 -8.39
C LEU A 20 14.57 -0.01 -7.05
N GLU A 21 15.44 -0.99 -6.85
CA GLU A 21 15.52 -1.78 -5.62
C GLU A 21 15.80 -0.90 -4.40
N LYS A 22 16.81 -0.01 -4.47
CA LYS A 22 17.13 0.90 -3.37
C LYS A 22 15.99 1.88 -3.07
N ARG A 23 15.27 2.35 -4.10
CA ARG A 23 14.08 3.19 -3.91
C ARG A 23 12.95 2.44 -3.22
N GLN A 24 12.70 1.19 -3.61
CA GLN A 24 11.68 0.34 -2.99
C GLN A 24 12.04 0.02 -1.53
N GLU A 25 13.31 -0.25 -1.25
CA GLU A 25 13.81 -0.47 0.10
C GLU A 25 13.51 0.74 0.99
N ILE A 26 13.92 1.93 0.57
CA ILE A 26 13.67 3.18 1.30
C ILE A 26 12.17 3.44 1.48
N ALA A 27 11.36 3.21 0.44
CA ALA A 27 9.91 3.36 0.55
C ALA A 27 9.28 2.36 1.55
N ARG A 28 9.81 1.13 1.63
CA ARG A 28 9.36 0.11 2.58
C ARG A 28 9.71 0.47 4.02
N MET A 29 10.91 1.05 4.23
CA MET A 29 11.39 1.43 5.54
C MET A 29 10.43 2.36 6.27
N GLY A 30 9.81 3.33 5.59
CA GLY A 30 8.85 4.25 6.23
C GLY A 30 7.65 3.55 6.88
N GLY A 31 7.15 2.46 6.29
CA GLY A 31 6.06 1.65 6.87
C GLY A 31 6.55 0.68 7.96
N LEU A 32 7.81 0.26 7.90
CA LEU A 32 8.44 -0.63 8.88
C LEU A 32 8.93 0.12 10.13
N SER A 33 9.19 1.43 10.03
CA SER A 33 9.62 2.26 11.17
C SER A 33 8.65 2.22 12.35
N VAL A 34 7.38 1.89 12.11
CA VAL A 34 6.36 1.74 13.16
C VAL A 34 6.13 0.26 13.45
N LYS A 35 6.36 -0.13 14.71
CA LYS A 35 6.06 -1.49 15.22
C LYS A 35 4.62 -1.88 14.84
N PRO A 36 4.35 -3.16 14.51
CA PRO A 36 3.03 -3.60 14.05
C PRO A 36 1.86 -3.17 14.94
N GLU A 37 2.00 -3.27 16.27
CA GLU A 37 0.98 -2.84 17.24
C GLU A 37 0.72 -1.33 17.21
N ASN A 38 1.73 -0.54 16.85
CA ASN A 38 1.65 0.91 16.87
C ASN A 38 1.15 1.55 15.57
N ARG A 39 0.90 0.76 14.53
CA ARG A 39 0.41 1.25 13.24
C ARG A 39 -1.03 1.76 13.36
N ALA A 40 -1.36 2.82 12.63
CA ALA A 40 -2.70 3.44 12.68
C ALA A 40 -3.84 2.44 12.39
N PHE A 41 -3.64 1.52 11.44
CA PHE A 41 -4.63 0.50 11.10
C PHE A 41 -4.79 -0.61 12.16
N SER A 42 -3.76 -0.84 12.98
CA SER A 42 -3.83 -1.79 14.11
C SER A 42 -4.59 -1.18 15.29
N LYS A 43 -4.42 0.13 15.52
CA LYS A 43 -5.10 0.86 16.62
C LYS A 43 -6.56 1.17 16.31
N ASP A 44 -6.88 1.54 15.07
CA ASP A 44 -8.24 1.89 14.67
C ASP A 44 -8.74 0.97 13.53
N LYS A 45 -9.57 -0.01 13.92
CA LYS A 45 -10.25 -0.93 13.00
C LYS A 45 -11.18 -0.20 12.03
N LYS A 46 -11.83 0.90 12.45
CA LYS A 46 -12.73 1.68 11.58
C LYS A 46 -11.92 2.39 10.49
N LEU A 47 -10.74 2.93 10.82
CA LEU A 47 -9.83 3.52 9.85
C LEU A 47 -9.36 2.47 8.83
N ALA A 48 -8.96 1.28 9.29
CA ALA A 48 -8.55 0.19 8.42
C ALA A 48 -9.67 -0.23 7.44
N VAL A 49 -10.90 -0.36 7.93
CA VAL A 49 -12.07 -0.68 7.09
C VAL A 49 -12.35 0.42 6.08
N LYS A 50 -12.32 1.69 6.48
CA LYS A 50 -12.53 2.83 5.56
C LYS A 50 -11.48 2.88 4.47
N ALA A 51 -10.21 2.74 4.83
CA ALA A 51 -9.10 2.73 3.88
C ALA A 51 -9.20 1.55 2.90
N GLY A 52 -9.50 0.36 3.40
CA GLY A 52 -9.72 -0.84 2.58
C GLY A 52 -10.87 -0.67 1.59
N ARG A 53 -12.02 -0.15 2.03
CA ARG A 53 -13.15 0.15 1.15
C ARG A 53 -12.79 1.17 0.07
N LYS A 54 -12.11 2.27 0.44
CA LYS A 54 -11.68 3.30 -0.52
C LYS A 54 -10.74 2.73 -1.59
N GLY A 55 -9.75 1.93 -1.19
CA GLY A 55 -8.82 1.29 -2.13
C GLY A 55 -9.49 0.23 -3.01
N GLY A 56 -10.45 -0.53 -2.48
CA GLY A 56 -11.21 -1.50 -3.28
C GLY A 56 -12.15 -0.84 -4.29
N SER A 57 -12.71 0.32 -3.95
CA SER A 57 -13.60 1.06 -4.83
C SER A 57 -12.88 1.75 -6.00
N SER A 58 -11.58 2.06 -5.89
CA SER A 58 -10.82 2.62 -7.02
C SER A 58 -10.50 1.59 -8.11
N VAL A 59 -10.74 0.30 -7.83
CA VAL A 59 -10.52 -0.80 -8.77
C VAL A 59 -11.86 -1.21 -9.39
N GLY A 60 -11.92 -1.28 -10.72
CA GLY A 60 -13.09 -1.75 -11.44
C GLY A 60 -13.53 -3.14 -10.96
N PRO A 61 -14.84 -3.45 -10.94
CA PRO A 61 -15.36 -4.67 -10.30
C PRO A 61 -14.65 -5.96 -10.73
N GLN A 62 -14.40 -6.13 -12.03
CA GLN A 62 -13.72 -7.30 -12.59
C GLN A 62 -12.24 -7.42 -12.21
N ASN A 63 -11.61 -6.29 -11.85
CA ASN A 63 -10.20 -6.22 -11.52
C ASN A 63 -9.92 -6.31 -10.01
N ARG A 64 -10.96 -6.43 -9.17
CA ARG A 64 -10.80 -6.56 -7.73
C ARG A 64 -10.15 -7.90 -7.38
N ALA A 65 -9.26 -7.89 -6.39
CA ALA A 65 -8.51 -9.07 -5.99
C ALA A 65 -9.41 -10.28 -5.66
N PHE A 66 -10.50 -10.06 -4.92
CA PHE A 66 -11.45 -11.12 -4.55
C PHE A 66 -12.32 -11.62 -5.71
N THR A 67 -12.48 -10.82 -6.77
CA THR A 67 -13.19 -11.24 -7.98
C THR A 67 -12.28 -12.08 -8.88
N ARG A 68 -11.00 -11.70 -8.97
CA ARG A 68 -10.00 -12.42 -9.74
C ARG A 68 -9.57 -13.73 -9.08
N ASP A 69 -9.56 -13.77 -7.75
CA ASP A 69 -9.17 -14.93 -6.96
C ASP A 69 -10.20 -15.20 -5.82
N PRO A 70 -11.16 -16.10 -6.05
CA PRO A 70 -12.13 -16.51 -5.02
C PRO A 70 -11.50 -17.27 -3.84
N ALA A 71 -10.34 -17.91 -4.04
CA ALA A 71 -9.65 -18.62 -2.96
C ALA A 71 -9.08 -17.61 -1.96
N LEU A 72 -8.55 -16.48 -2.44
CA LEU A 72 -8.11 -15.36 -1.61
C LEU A 72 -9.26 -14.80 -0.77
N ALA A 73 -10.44 -14.62 -1.36
CA ALA A 73 -11.64 -14.15 -0.65
C ALA A 73 -12.05 -15.13 0.47
N SER A 74 -12.05 -16.42 0.15
CA SER A 74 -12.38 -17.49 1.10
C SER A 74 -11.37 -17.56 2.25
N ALA A 75 -10.08 -17.45 1.97
CA ALA A 75 -9.02 -17.42 2.98
C ALA A 75 -9.14 -16.20 3.91
N ALA A 76 -9.42 -15.02 3.34
CA ALA A 76 -9.65 -13.81 4.11
C ALA A 76 -10.91 -13.93 5.01
N GLY A 77 -11.98 -14.52 4.48
CA GLY A 77 -13.21 -14.80 5.23
C GLY A 77 -12.96 -15.75 6.41
N ARG A 78 -12.28 -16.87 6.19
CA ARG A 78 -11.90 -17.81 7.26
C ARG A 78 -11.08 -17.13 8.35
N LYS A 79 -10.05 -16.36 7.97
CA LYS A 79 -9.21 -15.62 8.93
C LYS A 79 -10.04 -14.63 9.76
N GLY A 80 -10.98 -13.92 9.12
CA GLY A 80 -11.89 -13.01 9.81
C GLY A 80 -12.83 -13.73 10.79
N GLY A 81 -13.32 -14.92 10.42
CA GLY A 81 -14.14 -15.77 11.29
C GLY A 81 -13.35 -16.26 12.52
N LEU A 82 -12.13 -16.77 12.31
CA LEU A 82 -11.25 -17.22 13.40
C LEU A 82 -10.91 -16.10 14.38
N ALA A 83 -10.60 -14.89 13.87
CA ALA A 83 -10.35 -13.74 14.73
C ALA A 83 -11.57 -13.41 15.60
N ARG A 84 -12.78 -13.46 15.04
CA ARG A 84 -14.01 -13.25 15.82
C ARG A 84 -14.24 -14.37 16.84
N ALA A 85 -13.90 -15.62 16.52
CA ALA A 85 -14.02 -16.72 17.47
C ALA A 85 -13.09 -16.52 18.68
N ALA A 86 -11.82 -16.16 18.42
CA ALA A 86 -10.83 -15.88 19.46
C ALA A 86 -11.15 -14.64 20.32
N ASP A 87 -11.89 -13.66 19.79
CA ASP A 87 -12.33 -12.48 20.54
C ASP A 87 -13.50 -12.79 21.52
N ASN A 88 -14.18 -13.94 21.39
CA ASN A 88 -15.35 -14.33 22.20
C ASN A 88 -15.06 -15.45 23.23
N GLU A 89 -13.80 -15.86 23.38
CA GLU A 89 -13.29 -16.73 24.45
C GLU A 89 -12.48 -15.90 25.46
#